data_AF-A0A2T6DIM4-F1
#
_entry.id   AF-A0A2T6DIM4-F1
#
_cell.length_a   1.000
_cell.length_b   1.000
_cell.length_c   1.000
_cell.angle_alpha   90.00
_cell.angle_beta   90.00
_cell.angle_gamma   90.00
#
_symmetry.space_group_name_H-M   'P 1'
#
loop_
_entity.id
_entity.type
_entity.pdbx_description
1 polymer ?
#
loop_
_entity_poly.entity_id
_entity_poly.type
_entity_poly.pdbx_seq_one_letter_code
_entity_poly.pdbx_strand_id
1 'polypeptide(L)'
;MPEISELISRLGLDPSECIVLSSGGSQIDFTYEVSPYQFLSQAASDLHTGGTAALLNSLTNSRRAILCQMDRVLEALGFDAHSLSTKAKTELLAFLGLPTPAILRKVGDLRNDLEHRYKSPPLDRVEDAHDIAMLFIEAIDRYMDTFWGEFYIGQKDELLGGMEFGFKRQLEFDYDSERRVFRVVAAQGSEHFPMEESGRIGRVPIDRGTVLHKHCVRLALTEFSRIPAEEAVQDFFVALKDA
;
A
#
# COMPACT_ATOMS: atom_id res chain seq x y z
N MET A 1 5.70 -3.35 27.45
CA MET A 1 6.30 -2.44 26.44
C MET A 1 5.48 -1.17 26.47
N PRO A 2 6.06 0.02 26.28
CA PRO A 2 5.27 1.24 26.21
C PRO A 2 4.26 1.14 25.07
N GLU A 3 3.14 1.85 25.18
CA GLU A 3 2.24 2.05 24.04
C GLU A 3 2.76 3.19 23.17
N ILE A 4 2.38 3.23 21.89
CA ILE A 4 2.82 4.31 20.99
C ILE A 4 2.30 5.68 21.45
N SER A 5 1.13 5.73 22.10
CA SER A 5 0.56 6.92 22.75
C SER A 5 1.46 7.47 23.86
N GLU A 6 2.05 6.58 24.65
CA GLU A 6 3.00 6.92 25.71
C GLU A 6 4.30 7.49 25.12
N LEU A 7 4.81 6.89 24.04
CA LEU A 7 5.99 7.38 23.34
C LEU A 7 5.80 8.80 22.79
N ILE A 8 4.65 9.06 22.16
CA ILE A 8 4.29 10.38 21.63
C ILE A 8 4.17 11.42 22.75
N SER A 9 3.53 11.05 23.86
CA SER A 9 3.39 11.93 25.02
C SER A 9 4.75 12.30 25.61
N ARG A 10 5.69 11.34 25.67
CA ARG A 10 7.07 11.58 26.15
C ARG A 10 7.88 12.48 25.21
N LEU A 11 7.65 12.39 23.90
CA LEU A 11 8.28 13.27 22.92
C LEU A 11 7.68 14.68 22.92
N GLY A 12 6.49 14.89 23.49
CA GLY A 12 5.82 16.19 23.47
C GLY A 12 5.55 16.70 22.06
N LEU A 13 5.24 15.80 21.12
CA LEU A 13 4.86 16.18 19.76
C LEU A 13 3.46 16.81 19.76
N ASP A 14 3.31 17.92 19.06
CA ASP A 14 2.02 18.52 18.73
C ASP A 14 1.57 17.96 17.37
N PRO A 15 0.50 17.13 17.34
CA PRO A 15 0.01 16.56 16.10
C PRO A 15 -0.24 17.59 14.98
N SER A 16 -0.65 18.82 15.32
CA SER A 16 -1.00 19.85 14.34
C SER A 16 0.20 20.45 13.61
N GLU A 17 1.40 20.33 14.19
CA GLU A 17 2.65 20.85 13.64
C GLU A 17 3.59 19.74 13.12
N CYS A 18 3.14 18.48 13.20
CA CYS A 18 3.88 17.34 12.72
C CYS A 18 3.83 17.21 11.19
N ILE A 19 4.97 16.84 10.61
CA ILE A 19 5.11 16.47 9.20
C ILE A 19 5.80 15.11 9.07
N VAL A 20 5.66 14.48 7.92
CA VAL A 20 6.37 13.23 7.57
C VAL A 20 7.54 13.52 6.63
N LEU A 21 8.66 12.83 6.84
CA LEU A 21 9.84 12.85 5.99
C LEU A 21 10.26 11.41 5.68
N SER A 22 10.57 11.11 4.42
CA SER A 22 11.11 9.79 4.03
C SER A 22 12.64 9.80 4.02
N SER A 23 13.25 8.72 4.51
CA SER A 23 14.69 8.43 4.33
C SER A 23 14.98 7.62 3.08
N GLY A 24 13.97 6.99 2.45
CA GLY A 24 14.17 6.15 1.28
C GLY A 24 13.03 5.17 1.01
N GLY A 25 12.99 4.66 -0.23
CA GLY A 25 12.10 3.58 -0.63
C GLY A 25 12.75 2.22 -0.47
N SER A 26 11.96 1.22 -0.07
CA SER A 26 12.29 -0.19 -0.18
C SER A 26 11.26 -0.88 -1.07
N GLN A 27 11.73 -1.85 -1.85
CA GLN A 27 10.81 -2.67 -2.64
C GLN A 27 10.08 -3.63 -1.71
N ILE A 28 8.76 -3.68 -1.82
CA ILE A 28 7.92 -4.69 -1.20
C ILE A 28 7.40 -5.66 -2.26
N ASP A 29 7.25 -6.92 -1.89
CA ASP A 29 6.61 -7.90 -2.78
C ASP A 29 5.95 -9.04 -2.02
N PHE A 30 5.09 -9.76 -2.72
CA PHE A 30 4.52 -11.01 -2.26
C PHE A 30 4.43 -11.99 -3.43
N THR A 31 5.10 -13.13 -3.30
CA THR A 31 5.15 -14.11 -4.38
C THR A 31 4.04 -15.15 -4.23
N TYR A 32 3.15 -15.19 -5.22
CA TYR A 32 2.24 -16.33 -5.44
C TYR A 32 2.88 -17.33 -6.42
N GLU A 33 2.44 -18.59 -6.36
CA GLU A 33 2.84 -19.62 -7.32
C GLU A 33 2.47 -19.25 -8.77
N VAL A 34 1.30 -18.62 -8.95
CA VAL A 34 0.87 -18.04 -10.22
C VAL A 34 0.74 -16.53 -10.05
N SER A 35 1.54 -15.77 -10.80
CA SER A 35 1.63 -14.32 -10.68
C SER A 35 0.54 -13.60 -11.50
N PRO A 36 0.28 -12.31 -11.19
CA PRO A 36 -0.60 -11.46 -12.00
C PRO A 36 -0.17 -11.42 -13.48
N TYR A 37 1.13 -11.34 -13.74
CA TYR A 37 1.71 -11.32 -15.09
C TYR A 37 1.53 -12.65 -15.84
N GLN A 38 1.52 -13.79 -15.14
CA GLN A 38 1.24 -15.09 -15.79
C GLN A 38 -0.22 -15.17 -16.26
N PHE A 39 -1.17 -14.70 -15.45
CA PHE A 39 -2.56 -14.57 -15.89
C PHE A 39 -2.69 -13.59 -17.07
N LEU A 40 -2.03 -12.43 -17.01
CA LEU A 40 -2.04 -11.46 -18.10
C LEU A 40 -1.46 -12.03 -19.40
N SER A 41 -0.33 -12.73 -19.31
CA SER A 41 0.32 -13.38 -20.47
C SER A 41 -0.57 -14.45 -21.10
N GLN A 42 -1.28 -15.24 -20.28
CA GLN A 42 -2.24 -16.20 -20.80
C GLN A 42 -3.41 -15.49 -21.50
N ALA A 43 -3.92 -14.39 -20.93
CA ALA A 43 -4.99 -13.61 -21.55
C ALA A 43 -4.60 -13.03 -22.92
N ALA A 44 -3.35 -12.58 -23.06
CA ALA A 44 -2.79 -12.12 -24.34
C ALA A 44 -2.67 -13.26 -25.37
N SER A 45 -2.17 -14.42 -24.94
CA SER A 45 -2.05 -15.62 -25.79
C SER A 45 -3.41 -16.10 -26.28
N ASP A 46 -4.44 -16.05 -25.42
CA ASP A 46 -5.80 -16.40 -25.76
C ASP A 46 -6.39 -15.42 -26.81
N LEU A 47 -6.17 -14.10 -26.67
CA LEU A 47 -6.57 -13.12 -27.70
C LEU A 47 -5.91 -13.39 -29.04
N HIS A 48 -4.61 -13.72 -29.03
CA HIS A 48 -3.88 -14.04 -30.25
C HIS A 48 -4.39 -15.32 -30.93
N THR A 49 -4.71 -16.35 -30.15
CA THR A 49 -5.25 -17.62 -30.66
C THR A 49 -6.61 -17.42 -31.33
N GLY A 50 -7.44 -16.55 -30.76
CA GLY A 50 -8.76 -16.23 -31.28
C GLY A 50 -9.79 -17.35 -31.11
N GLY A 51 -11.02 -17.06 -31.54
CA GLY A 51 -12.17 -17.95 -31.37
C GLY A 51 -12.86 -17.80 -30.01
N THR A 52 -14.07 -18.36 -29.92
CA THR A 52 -14.96 -18.11 -28.78
C THR A 52 -14.36 -18.57 -27.46
N ALA A 53 -13.78 -19.77 -27.39
CA ALA A 53 -13.20 -20.29 -26.15
C ALA A 53 -12.05 -19.42 -25.64
N ALA A 54 -11.16 -18.99 -26.55
CA ALA A 54 -10.04 -18.14 -26.21
C ALA A 54 -10.52 -16.75 -25.75
N LEU A 55 -11.57 -16.21 -26.36
CA LEU A 55 -12.17 -14.94 -25.93
C LEU A 55 -12.72 -15.00 -24.49
N LEU A 56 -13.40 -16.09 -24.12
CA LEU A 56 -13.89 -16.31 -22.75
C LEU A 56 -12.75 -16.48 -21.74
N ASN A 57 -11.72 -17.22 -22.14
CA ASN A 57 -10.54 -17.46 -21.31
C ASN A 57 -9.76 -16.17 -21.08
N SER A 58 -9.58 -15.34 -22.11
CA SER A 58 -8.89 -14.07 -22.01
C SER A 58 -9.58 -13.16 -20.99
N LEU A 59 -10.89 -12.96 -21.08
CA LEU A 59 -11.65 -12.18 -20.11
C LEU A 59 -11.48 -12.70 -18.67
N THR A 60 -11.53 -14.03 -18.52
CA THR A 60 -11.36 -14.68 -17.21
C THR A 60 -9.97 -14.43 -16.65
N ASN A 61 -8.94 -14.56 -17.47
CA ASN A 61 -7.55 -14.38 -17.10
C ASN A 61 -7.20 -12.90 -16.83
N SER A 62 -7.71 -11.95 -17.61
CA SER A 62 -7.57 -10.51 -17.31
C SER A 62 -8.16 -10.15 -15.94
N ARG A 63 -9.32 -10.70 -15.59
CA ARG A 63 -9.91 -10.50 -14.25
C ARG A 63 -9.08 -11.15 -13.15
N ARG A 64 -8.56 -12.36 -13.37
CA ARG A 64 -7.67 -13.04 -12.41
C ARG A 64 -6.37 -12.25 -12.20
N ALA A 65 -5.81 -11.69 -13.27
CA ALA A 65 -4.64 -10.82 -13.19
C ALA A 65 -4.89 -9.62 -12.26
N ILE A 66 -6.02 -8.91 -12.44
CA ILE A 66 -6.43 -7.80 -11.57
C ILE A 66 -6.58 -8.25 -10.11
N LEU A 67 -7.36 -9.31 -9.86
CA LEU A 67 -7.63 -9.79 -8.50
C LEU A 67 -6.34 -10.28 -7.82
N CYS A 68 -5.49 -11.00 -8.55
CA CYS A 68 -4.21 -11.46 -8.05
C CYS A 68 -3.28 -10.29 -7.70
N GLN A 69 -3.28 -9.22 -8.51
CA GLN A 69 -2.50 -8.01 -8.19
C GLN A 69 -3.01 -7.30 -6.94
N MET A 70 -4.34 -7.20 -6.78
CA MET A 70 -4.94 -6.66 -5.54
C MET A 70 -4.50 -7.48 -4.33
N ASP A 71 -4.48 -8.80 -4.45
CA ASP A 71 -4.11 -9.70 -3.35
C ASP A 71 -2.61 -9.58 -3.04
N ARG A 72 -1.78 -9.55 -4.08
CA ARG A 72 -0.33 -9.41 -3.99
C ARG A 72 0.09 -8.15 -3.24
N VAL A 73 -0.43 -6.98 -3.64
CA VAL A 73 -0.07 -5.72 -2.97
C VAL A 73 -0.58 -5.69 -1.53
N LEU A 74 -1.79 -6.20 -1.26
CA LEU A 74 -2.33 -6.22 0.10
C LEU A 74 -1.55 -7.18 1.02
N GLU A 75 -1.17 -8.36 0.53
CA GLU A 75 -0.32 -9.30 1.27
C GLU A 75 1.08 -8.73 1.50
N ALA A 76 1.68 -8.06 0.51
CA ALA A 76 2.99 -7.40 0.65
C ALA A 76 2.97 -6.30 1.71
N LEU A 77 1.81 -5.63 1.88
CA LEU A 77 1.55 -4.60 2.89
C LEU A 77 1.07 -5.15 4.24
N GLY A 78 1.03 -6.47 4.40
CA GLY A 78 0.70 -7.12 5.67
C GLY A 78 -0.80 -7.27 5.95
N PHE A 79 -1.69 -7.04 4.98
CA PHE A 79 -3.10 -7.36 5.10
C PHE A 79 -3.37 -8.80 4.66
N ASP A 80 -4.26 -9.50 5.37
CA ASP A 80 -4.78 -10.81 4.91
C ASP A 80 -5.78 -10.57 3.78
N ALA A 81 -5.31 -10.69 2.54
CA ALA A 81 -6.12 -10.41 1.36
C ALA A 81 -7.22 -11.48 1.20
N HIS A 82 -6.98 -12.71 1.63
CA HIS A 82 -7.93 -13.81 1.45
C HIS A 82 -9.15 -13.68 2.36
N SER A 83 -9.02 -12.99 3.49
CA SER A 83 -10.14 -12.63 4.37
C SER A 83 -11.08 -11.56 3.79
N LEU A 84 -10.65 -10.83 2.75
CA LEU A 84 -11.37 -9.65 2.23
C LEU A 84 -12.19 -9.97 0.98
N SER A 85 -13.42 -9.43 0.93
CA SER A 85 -14.20 -9.39 -0.31
C SER A 85 -13.56 -8.47 -1.35
N THR A 86 -13.84 -8.64 -2.64
CA THR A 86 -13.35 -7.73 -3.71
C THR A 86 -13.73 -6.27 -3.44
N LYS A 87 -14.92 -6.02 -2.87
CA LYS A 87 -15.35 -4.69 -2.48
C LYS A 87 -14.46 -4.13 -1.37
N ALA A 88 -14.24 -4.90 -0.30
CA ALA A 88 -13.39 -4.50 0.82
C ALA A 88 -11.93 -4.25 0.39
N LYS A 89 -11.39 -5.09 -0.52
CA LYS A 89 -10.07 -4.86 -1.13
C LYS A 89 -10.02 -3.53 -1.87
N THR A 90 -11.04 -3.23 -2.67
CA THR A 90 -11.12 -1.96 -3.41
C THR A 90 -11.21 -0.76 -2.46
N GLU A 91 -12.03 -0.85 -1.41
CA GLU A 91 -12.15 0.21 -0.39
C GLU A 91 -10.83 0.41 0.37
N LEU A 92 -10.12 -0.67 0.68
CA LEU A 92 -8.81 -0.60 1.34
C LEU A 92 -7.75 0.03 0.44
N LEU A 93 -7.62 -0.40 -0.82
CA LEU A 93 -6.69 0.21 -1.77
C LEU A 93 -6.97 1.72 -1.94
N ALA A 94 -8.24 2.10 -2.05
CA ALA A 94 -8.63 3.50 -2.16
C ALA A 94 -8.26 4.30 -0.91
N PHE A 95 -8.49 3.73 0.29
CA PHE A 95 -8.06 4.34 1.55
C PHE A 95 -6.54 4.53 1.61
N LEU A 96 -5.77 3.56 1.14
CA LEU A 96 -4.30 3.62 1.10
C LEU A 96 -3.78 4.59 0.03
N GLY A 97 -4.67 5.21 -0.75
CA GLY A 97 -4.31 6.15 -1.81
C GLY A 97 -3.80 5.48 -3.08
N LEU A 98 -3.94 4.15 -3.19
CA LEU A 98 -3.60 3.38 -4.37
C LEU A 98 -4.68 3.53 -5.44
N PRO A 99 -4.31 3.45 -6.74
CA PRO A 99 -5.26 3.60 -7.82
C PRO A 99 -6.30 2.48 -7.79
N THR A 100 -7.56 2.84 -7.61
CA THR A 100 -8.70 1.92 -7.77
C THR A 100 -9.58 2.41 -8.92
N PRO A 101 -9.13 2.24 -10.18
CA PRO A 101 -9.83 2.88 -11.27
C PRO A 101 -11.24 2.33 -11.38
N ALA A 102 -12.22 3.24 -11.44
CA ALA A 102 -13.63 2.91 -11.63
C ALA A 102 -13.87 2.00 -12.86
N ILE A 103 -12.91 1.98 -13.78
CA ILE A 103 -12.87 1.14 -14.97
C ILE A 103 -12.71 -0.35 -14.66
N LEU A 104 -12.18 -0.76 -13.50
CA LEU A 104 -12.13 -2.17 -13.08
C LEU A 104 -13.54 -2.77 -12.99
N ARG A 105 -14.55 -1.93 -12.69
CA ARG A 105 -15.95 -2.36 -12.71
C ARG A 105 -16.38 -2.82 -14.10
N LYS A 106 -15.85 -2.24 -15.19
CA LYS A 106 -16.17 -2.69 -16.55
C LYS A 106 -15.76 -4.15 -16.77
N VAL A 107 -14.61 -4.57 -16.24
CA VAL A 107 -14.14 -5.96 -16.31
C VAL A 107 -15.03 -6.87 -15.47
N GLY A 108 -15.38 -6.42 -14.26
CA GLY A 108 -16.29 -7.14 -13.36
C GLY A 108 -17.68 -7.35 -13.97
N ASP A 109 -18.28 -6.29 -14.51
CA ASP A 109 -19.60 -6.30 -15.14
C ASP A 109 -19.61 -7.20 -16.39
N LEU A 110 -18.59 -7.09 -17.23
CA LEU A 110 -18.45 -7.93 -18.42
C LEU A 110 -18.36 -9.42 -18.07
N ARG A 111 -17.61 -9.76 -17.01
CA ARG A 111 -17.55 -11.13 -16.49
C ARG A 111 -18.89 -11.56 -15.88
N ASN A 112 -19.56 -10.70 -15.13
CA ASN A 112 -20.86 -11.03 -14.53
C ASN A 112 -21.90 -11.33 -15.62
N ASP A 113 -21.84 -10.63 -16.75
CA ASP A 113 -22.68 -10.91 -17.92
C ASP A 113 -22.41 -12.27 -18.53
N LEU A 114 -21.13 -12.63 -18.65
CA LEU A 114 -20.72 -13.94 -19.10
C LEU A 114 -21.22 -15.05 -18.16
N GLU A 115 -21.03 -14.89 -16.84
CA GLU A 115 -21.29 -15.97 -15.87
C GLU A 115 -22.75 -16.09 -15.44
N HIS A 116 -23.50 -14.98 -15.39
CA HIS A 116 -24.88 -14.98 -14.86
C HIS A 116 -25.93 -14.69 -15.92
N ARG A 117 -25.55 -14.06 -17.04
CA ARG A 117 -26.45 -13.80 -18.17
C ARG A 117 -26.10 -14.66 -19.38
N TYR A 118 -25.02 -15.44 -19.32
CA TYR A 118 -24.53 -16.32 -20.38
C TYR A 118 -24.35 -15.58 -21.72
N LYS A 119 -23.95 -14.30 -21.66
CA LYS A 119 -23.71 -13.48 -22.84
C LYS A 119 -22.23 -13.54 -23.22
N SER A 120 -21.95 -13.93 -24.46
CA SER A 120 -20.59 -13.87 -24.99
C SER A 120 -20.14 -12.40 -25.08
N PRO A 121 -18.99 -12.04 -24.49
CA PRO A 121 -18.45 -10.70 -24.61
C PRO A 121 -17.96 -10.46 -26.05
N PRO A 122 -18.13 -9.26 -26.62
CA PRO A 122 -17.54 -8.93 -27.91
C PRO A 122 -16.02 -8.70 -27.78
N LEU A 123 -15.28 -8.89 -28.88
CA LEU A 123 -13.81 -8.88 -28.91
C LEU A 123 -13.21 -7.59 -28.33
N ASP A 124 -13.67 -6.44 -28.82
CA ASP A 124 -13.24 -5.11 -28.38
C ASP A 124 -13.34 -4.91 -26.86
N ARG A 125 -14.37 -5.48 -26.24
CA ARG A 125 -14.59 -5.37 -24.78
C ARG A 125 -13.69 -6.29 -23.98
N VAL A 126 -13.21 -7.39 -24.57
CA VAL A 126 -12.21 -8.27 -23.94
C VAL A 126 -10.82 -7.69 -24.11
N GLU A 127 -10.50 -7.10 -25.26
CA GLU A 127 -9.27 -6.33 -25.46
C GLU A 127 -9.17 -5.18 -24.46
N ASP A 128 -10.26 -4.39 -24.27
CA ASP A 128 -10.36 -3.38 -23.22
C ASP A 128 -10.03 -3.96 -21.83
N ALA A 129 -10.55 -5.15 -21.51
CA ALA A 129 -10.35 -5.79 -20.21
C ALA A 129 -8.89 -6.21 -19.99
N HIS A 130 -8.23 -6.72 -21.04
CA HIS A 130 -6.81 -7.03 -21.03
C HIS A 130 -5.97 -5.77 -20.78
N ASP A 131 -6.22 -4.69 -21.51
CA ASP A 131 -5.46 -3.45 -21.39
C ASP A 131 -5.65 -2.80 -20.02
N ILE A 132 -6.87 -2.84 -19.48
CA ILE A 132 -7.15 -2.41 -18.11
C ILE A 132 -6.34 -3.22 -17.10
N ALA A 133 -6.26 -4.55 -17.27
CA ALA A 133 -5.50 -5.41 -16.37
C ALA A 133 -3.99 -5.10 -16.41
N MET A 134 -3.43 -4.93 -17.61
CA MET A 134 -2.05 -4.51 -17.81
C MET A 134 -1.76 -3.17 -17.13
N LEU A 135 -2.53 -2.13 -17.45
CA LEU A 135 -2.33 -0.80 -16.86
C LEU A 135 -2.47 -0.80 -15.33
N PHE A 136 -3.38 -1.61 -14.80
CA PHE A 136 -3.56 -1.73 -13.35
C PHE A 136 -2.36 -2.39 -12.69
N ILE A 137 -1.83 -3.49 -13.26
CA ILE A 137 -0.64 -4.18 -12.75
C ILE A 137 0.55 -3.23 -12.72
N GLU A 138 0.85 -2.58 -13.85
CA GLU A 138 1.95 -1.62 -13.97
C GLU A 138 1.82 -0.42 -13.03
N ALA A 139 0.58 0.04 -12.81
CA ALA A 139 0.33 1.14 -11.88
C ALA A 139 0.61 0.73 -10.44
N ILE A 140 0.16 -0.45 -10.01
CA ILE A 140 0.36 -0.93 -8.63
C ILE A 140 1.82 -1.31 -8.38
N ASP A 141 2.50 -1.94 -9.33
CA ASP A 141 3.91 -2.32 -9.18
C ASP A 141 4.80 -1.10 -8.91
N ARG A 142 4.51 0.04 -9.54
CA ARG A 142 5.22 1.28 -9.24
C ARG A 142 5.14 1.68 -7.77
N TYR A 143 3.99 1.49 -7.11
CA TYR A 143 3.86 1.78 -5.68
C TYR A 143 4.60 0.78 -4.81
N MET A 144 4.68 -0.48 -5.26
CA MET A 144 5.41 -1.53 -4.55
C MET A 144 6.92 -1.32 -4.65
N ASP A 145 7.41 -0.81 -5.77
CA ASP A 145 8.83 -0.50 -6.00
C ASP A 145 9.31 0.77 -5.27
N THR A 146 8.39 1.69 -4.96
CA THR A 146 8.70 2.97 -4.31
C THR A 146 8.11 3.09 -2.90
N PHE A 147 7.78 1.98 -2.25
CA PHE A 147 7.20 1.98 -0.92
C PHE A 147 8.20 2.52 0.11
N TRP A 148 7.80 3.50 0.93
CA TRP A 148 8.68 4.02 1.98
C TRP A 148 8.72 3.08 3.18
N GLY A 149 9.63 2.12 3.13
CA GLY A 149 9.88 1.23 4.27
C GLY A 149 10.39 1.97 5.50
N GLU A 150 11.05 3.11 5.32
CA GLU A 150 11.56 3.92 6.42
C GLU A 150 11.11 5.38 6.27
N PHE A 151 10.55 5.94 7.35
CA PHE A 151 10.13 7.34 7.39
C PHE A 151 10.08 7.88 8.83
N TYR A 152 10.02 9.19 8.97
CA TYR A 152 10.01 9.90 10.24
C TYR A 152 8.81 10.82 10.35
N ILE A 153 8.25 10.94 11.55
CA ILE A 153 7.29 11.99 11.91
C ILE A 153 7.90 12.83 13.02
N GLY A 154 7.88 14.16 12.86
CA GLY A 154 8.32 15.10 13.87
C GLY A 154 7.84 16.52 13.59
N GLN A 155 8.21 17.45 14.47
CA GLN A 155 7.76 18.82 14.39
C GLN A 155 8.41 19.55 13.21
N LYS A 156 7.61 20.31 12.44
CA LYS A 156 8.09 21.04 11.27
C LYS A 156 9.24 22.01 11.57
N ASP A 157 9.25 22.65 12.74
CA ASP A 157 10.28 23.58 13.17
C ASP A 157 11.55 22.88 13.73
N GLU A 158 11.51 21.56 13.85
CA GLU A 158 12.61 20.72 14.36
C GLU A 158 13.30 19.89 13.28
N LEU A 159 12.96 20.13 12.01
CA LEU A 159 13.59 19.49 10.87
C LEU A 159 15.11 19.71 10.93
N LEU A 160 15.86 18.61 10.85
CA LEU A 160 17.31 18.67 10.78
C LEU A 160 17.73 19.15 9.39
N GLY A 161 18.76 20.01 9.32
CA GLY A 161 19.26 20.59 8.07
C GLY A 161 20.50 19.87 7.54
N GLY A 162 20.89 20.14 6.30
CA GLY A 162 22.14 19.63 5.73
C GLY A 162 22.02 18.23 5.11
N MET A 163 22.89 17.30 5.52
CA MET A 163 22.86 15.88 5.07
C MET A 163 22.07 14.98 6.04
N GLU A 164 21.49 15.54 7.10
CA GLU A 164 20.71 14.80 8.10
C GLU A 164 19.25 14.70 7.66
N PHE A 165 18.68 13.49 7.77
CA PHE A 165 17.26 13.23 7.56
C PHE A 165 16.61 12.97 8.93
N GLY A 166 15.61 13.76 9.29
CA GLY A 166 14.83 13.56 10.50
C GLY A 166 14.54 14.84 11.28
N PHE A 167 14.19 14.66 12.55
CA PHE A 167 13.80 15.74 13.46
C PHE A 167 14.50 15.59 14.81
N LYS A 168 14.66 16.70 15.55
CA LYS A 168 15.20 16.67 16.92
C LYS A 168 14.43 15.72 17.84
N ARG A 169 13.11 15.68 17.68
CA ARG A 169 12.19 14.75 18.34
C ARG A 169 11.39 14.05 17.24
N GLN A 170 11.49 12.73 17.17
CA GLN A 170 10.88 11.99 16.09
C GLN A 170 10.32 10.63 16.52
N LEU A 171 9.30 10.23 15.77
CA LEU A 171 8.95 8.84 15.58
C LEU A 171 9.63 8.36 14.30
N GLU A 172 10.43 7.32 14.40
CA GLU A 172 11.02 6.60 13.28
C GLU A 172 10.18 5.34 13.03
N PHE A 173 9.74 5.17 11.78
CA PHE A 173 8.98 4.03 11.31
C PHE A 173 9.86 3.20 10.40
N ASP A 174 9.87 1.90 10.65
CA ASP A 174 10.64 0.92 9.87
C ASP A 174 9.75 -0.29 9.56
N TYR A 175 9.58 -0.60 8.28
CA TYR A 175 8.78 -1.71 7.79
C TYR A 175 9.65 -2.95 7.57
N ASP A 176 9.42 -3.97 8.40
CA ASP A 176 10.02 -5.28 8.23
C ASP A 176 9.26 -6.01 7.11
N SER A 177 9.84 -6.08 5.90
CA SER A 177 9.19 -6.67 4.73
C SER A 177 8.97 -8.20 4.83
N GLU A 178 9.79 -8.90 5.62
CA GLU A 178 9.64 -10.34 5.85
C GLU A 178 8.45 -10.61 6.78
N ARG A 179 8.35 -9.84 7.86
CA ARG A 179 7.29 -9.98 8.88
C ARG A 179 6.03 -9.20 8.54
N ARG A 180 6.15 -8.23 7.63
CA ARG A 180 5.10 -7.34 7.13
C ARG A 180 4.47 -6.51 8.25
N VAL A 181 5.32 -5.96 9.11
CA VAL A 181 4.94 -5.15 10.28
C VAL A 181 5.79 -3.89 10.35
N PHE A 182 5.23 -2.84 10.94
CA PHE A 182 6.02 -1.67 11.30
C PHE A 182 6.62 -1.82 12.69
N ARG A 183 7.82 -1.27 12.85
CA ARG A 183 8.44 -0.95 14.13
C ARG A 183 8.50 0.56 14.25
N VAL A 184 8.06 1.07 15.39
CA VAL A 184 8.12 2.50 15.70
C VAL A 184 9.11 2.73 16.83
N VAL A 185 10.07 3.62 16.61
CA VAL A 185 11.05 4.03 17.61
C VAL A 185 10.83 5.51 17.91
N ALA A 186 10.68 5.84 19.18
CA ALA A 186 10.69 7.23 19.62
C ALA A 186 12.11 7.61 20.04
N ALA A 187 12.60 8.72 19.52
CA ALA A 187 13.94 9.17 19.80
C ALA A 187 14.03 10.70 19.90
N GLN A 188 14.98 11.14 20.72
CA GLN A 188 15.26 12.55 20.99
C GLN A 188 16.78 12.76 21.08
N GLY A 189 17.27 13.79 20.40
CA GLY A 189 18.55 14.40 20.75
C GLY A 189 19.83 13.79 20.18
N SER A 190 19.95 13.61 18.86
CA SER A 190 21.29 13.69 18.23
C SER A 190 21.23 14.43 16.91
N GLU A 191 22.15 15.38 16.74
CA GLU A 191 22.46 16.07 15.48
C GLU A 191 23.24 15.15 14.52
N HIS A 192 23.25 13.83 14.72
CA HIS A 192 24.04 12.88 13.92
C HIS A 192 23.23 11.60 13.68
N PHE A 193 23.14 11.19 12.42
CA PHE A 193 22.47 9.98 11.95
C PHE A 193 23.52 8.92 11.57
N PRO A 194 23.33 7.61 11.89
CA PRO A 194 22.22 7.02 12.63
C PRO A 194 22.24 7.42 14.11
N MET A 195 21.05 7.58 14.72
CA MET A 195 20.93 7.91 16.14
C MET A 195 21.62 6.83 16.97
N GLU A 196 22.65 7.21 17.73
CA GLU A 196 23.25 6.38 18.76
C GLU A 196 22.17 5.94 19.78
N GLU A 197 22.34 4.77 20.41
CA GLU A 197 21.39 4.24 21.40
C GLU A 197 21.05 5.22 22.53
N SER A 198 21.92 6.22 22.76
CA SER A 198 21.81 7.27 23.77
C SER A 198 20.60 8.20 23.62
N GLY A 199 19.96 8.27 22.44
CA GLY A 199 18.78 9.11 22.17
C GLY A 199 17.43 8.37 22.15
N ARG A 200 17.42 7.04 22.28
CA ARG A 200 16.17 6.25 22.17
C ARG A 200 15.33 6.29 23.44
N ILE A 201 14.08 6.73 23.32
CA ILE A 201 13.10 6.77 24.41
C ILE A 201 12.39 5.41 24.55
N GLY A 202 12.12 4.75 23.43
CA GLY A 202 11.46 3.44 23.43
C GLY A 202 11.12 2.96 22.03
N ARG A 203 10.59 1.73 21.96
CA ARG A 203 10.17 1.09 20.71
C ARG A 203 8.88 0.29 20.89
N VAL A 204 8.06 0.25 19.84
CA VAL A 204 6.78 -0.46 19.81
C VAL A 204 6.58 -1.12 18.44
N PRO A 205 6.28 -2.42 18.36
CA PRO A 205 5.81 -3.03 17.13
C PRO A 205 4.35 -2.62 16.86
N ILE A 206 4.00 -2.47 15.60
CA ILE A 206 2.61 -2.28 15.16
C ILE A 206 2.11 -3.59 14.57
N ASP A 207 1.14 -4.19 15.24
CA ASP A 207 0.57 -5.47 14.84
C ASP A 207 -0.21 -5.36 13.53
N ARG A 208 -0.11 -6.39 12.69
CA ARG A 208 -0.83 -6.49 11.41
C ARG A 208 -2.33 -6.42 11.60
N GLY A 209 -3.02 -5.78 10.66
CA GLY A 209 -4.48 -5.71 10.64
C GLY A 209 -5.08 -4.78 11.70
N THR A 210 -4.28 -4.14 12.55
CA THR A 210 -4.75 -3.08 13.44
C THR A 210 -5.09 -1.81 12.65
N VAL A 211 -5.90 -0.93 13.25
CA VAL A 211 -6.19 0.39 12.69
C VAL A 211 -4.88 1.15 12.47
N LEU A 212 -3.97 1.14 13.45
CA LEU A 212 -2.68 1.81 13.35
C LEU A 212 -1.83 1.29 12.19
N HIS A 213 -1.75 -0.03 11.97
CA HIS A 213 -1.03 -0.61 10.82
C HIS A 213 -1.51 -0.02 9.50
N LYS A 214 -2.83 0.10 9.34
CA LYS A 214 -3.46 0.66 8.14
C LYS A 214 -3.05 2.12 7.90
N HIS A 215 -2.95 2.93 8.96
CA HIS A 215 -2.50 4.32 8.86
C HIS A 215 -0.98 4.44 8.64
N CYS A 216 -0.16 3.55 9.21
CA CYS A 216 1.28 3.49 8.91
C CYS A 216 1.55 3.17 7.43
N VAL A 217 0.83 2.19 6.86
CA VAL A 217 0.93 1.89 5.42
C VAL A 217 0.51 3.09 4.58
N ARG A 218 -0.57 3.79 4.96
CA ARG A 218 -1.03 4.99 4.25
C ARG A 218 0.06 6.08 4.26
N LEU A 219 0.73 6.31 5.39
CA LEU A 219 1.86 7.23 5.49
C LEU A 219 3.02 6.86 4.56
N ALA A 220 3.38 5.57 4.54
CA ALA A 220 4.45 5.04 3.69
C ALA A 220 4.20 5.17 2.18
N LEU A 221 2.95 5.40 1.76
CA LEU A 221 2.56 5.56 0.36
C LEU A 221 2.36 7.02 -0.06
N THR A 222 2.51 7.99 0.85
CA THR A 222 2.07 9.38 0.63
C THR A 222 2.70 10.05 -0.59
N GLU A 223 4.00 9.90 -0.86
CA GLU A 223 4.70 10.59 -1.96
C GLU A 223 4.12 10.32 -3.36
N PHE A 224 3.65 9.11 -3.59
CA PHE A 224 3.12 8.68 -4.89
C PHE A 224 1.60 8.53 -4.87
N SER A 225 0.98 8.61 -3.70
CA SER A 225 -0.46 8.51 -3.55
C SER A 225 -1.16 9.80 -3.94
N ARG A 226 -2.49 9.74 -4.03
CA ARG A 226 -3.33 10.93 -4.21
C ARG A 226 -3.61 11.68 -2.90
N ILE A 227 -3.02 11.23 -1.79
CA ILE A 227 -3.33 11.69 -0.44
C ILE A 227 -2.24 12.66 0.00
N PRO A 228 -2.57 13.91 0.39
CA PRO A 228 -1.60 14.83 0.96
C PRO A 228 -0.93 14.24 2.20
N ALA A 229 0.38 14.41 2.31
CA ALA A 229 1.18 13.90 3.43
C ALA A 229 0.67 14.44 4.79
N GLU A 230 0.28 15.72 4.83
CA GLU A 230 -0.26 16.36 6.03
C GLU A 230 -1.57 15.73 6.48
N GLU A 231 -2.46 15.40 5.54
CA GLU A 231 -3.74 14.71 5.84
C GLU A 231 -3.47 13.32 6.43
N ALA A 232 -2.54 12.56 5.85
CA ALA A 232 -2.18 11.23 6.35
C ALA A 232 -1.58 11.28 7.77
N VAL A 233 -0.77 12.30 8.08
CA VAL A 233 -0.21 12.51 9.43
C VAL A 233 -1.33 12.83 10.44
N GLN A 234 -2.25 13.74 10.09
CA GLN A 234 -3.38 14.04 10.98
C GLN A 234 -4.25 12.81 11.25
N ASP A 235 -4.58 12.07 10.19
CA ASP A 235 -5.38 10.85 10.30
C ASP A 235 -4.70 9.79 11.16
N PHE A 236 -3.37 9.67 11.09
CA PHE A 236 -2.60 8.77 11.96
C PHE A 236 -2.73 9.18 13.44
N PHE A 237 -2.57 10.46 13.77
CA PHE A 237 -2.73 10.93 15.15
C PHE A 237 -4.17 10.86 15.66
N VAL A 238 -5.18 10.96 14.78
CA VAL A 238 -6.58 10.69 15.14
C VAL A 238 -6.75 9.20 15.45
N ALA A 239 -6.31 8.31 14.56
CA ALA A 239 -6.40 6.86 14.74
C ALA A 239 -5.71 6.36 16.02
N LEU A 240 -4.64 7.03 16.44
CA LEU A 240 -3.94 6.76 17.69
C LEU A 240 -4.78 6.99 18.95
N LYS A 241 -5.70 7.97 18.93
CA LYS A 241 -6.57 8.27 20.08
C LYS A 241 -7.65 7.20 20.28
N ASP A 242 -7.98 6.49 19.21
CA ASP A 242 -9.04 5.49 19.16
C ASP A 242 -8.51 4.04 19.30
N ALA A 243 -7.18 3.87 19.36
CA ALA A 243 -6.47 2.58 19.46
C ALA A 243 -6.03 2.27 20.89
#